data_AF-A0A9W5Q4B2-F1
#
_entry.id   AF-A0A9W5Q4B2-F1
#
_cell.length_a   1.000
_cell.length_b   1.000
_cell.length_c   1.000
_cell.angle_alpha   90.00
_cell.angle_beta   90.00
_cell.angle_gamma   90.00
#
_symmetry.space_group_name_H-M   'P 1'
#
loop_
_entity.id
_entity.type
_entity.pdbx_description
1 polymer ?
#
loop_
_entity_poly.entity_id
_entity_poly.type
_entity_poly.pdbx_seq_one_letter_code
_entity_poly.pdbx_strand_id
1 'polypeptide(L)'
;MVLNKGTGDIGTQPRYGERRISKELYDELRDGTPDPAIPGKYITDRLQADHIVSMKNIAKMENFDKLTKEQQLKVLNNEENFLGLSEAANKSKGAKSYSDWTIYKKEKIEVNPKFREEMIKKEKELEMNLQKQIDDFVERK
;
A
#
# COMPACT_ATOMS: atom_id res chain seq x y z
N MET A 1 -9.25 -7.46 46.37
CA MET A 1 -8.51 -7.81 45.13
C MET A 1 -9.51 -7.87 43.99
N VAL A 2 -9.49 -6.89 43.09
CA VAL A 2 -10.20 -6.99 41.81
C VAL A 2 -9.22 -6.50 40.75
N LEU A 3 -8.85 -7.39 39.84
CA LEU A 3 -7.88 -7.17 38.78
C LEU A 3 -8.51 -6.29 37.69
N ASN A 4 -7.96 -5.09 37.48
CA ASN A 4 -8.25 -4.29 36.29
C ASN A 4 -7.60 -4.95 35.08
N LYS A 5 -8.40 -5.42 34.12
CA LYS A 5 -7.92 -5.83 32.80
C LYS A 5 -7.73 -4.58 31.96
N GLY A 6 -6.48 -4.22 31.69
CA GLY A 6 -6.13 -3.21 30.71
C GLY A 6 -6.55 -3.66 29.32
N THR A 7 -7.51 -2.96 28.73
CA THR A 7 -7.81 -3.04 27.29
C THR A 7 -6.86 -2.09 26.58
N GLY A 8 -5.78 -2.65 26.05
CA GLY A 8 -4.88 -1.94 25.13
C GLY A 8 -5.58 -1.71 23.80
N ASP A 9 -6.35 -0.63 23.73
CA ASP A 9 -6.94 -0.14 22.50
C ASP A 9 -6.04 0.98 21.96
N ILE A 10 -4.95 0.60 21.29
CA ILE A 10 -4.23 1.52 20.41
C ILE A 10 -4.90 1.49 19.03
N GLY A 11 -6.20 1.79 19.03
CA GLY A 11 -6.98 2.05 17.84
C GLY A 11 -6.59 3.41 17.28
N THR A 12 -5.60 3.45 16.39
CA THR A 12 -5.41 4.63 15.54
C THR A 12 -6.71 4.88 14.77
N GLN A 13 -7.34 6.03 15.01
CA GLN A 13 -8.56 6.45 14.33
C GLN A 13 -8.35 6.41 12.79
N PRO A 14 -9.26 5.81 12.01
CA PRO A 14 -9.20 5.94 10.56
C PRO A 14 -9.44 7.41 10.15
N ARG A 15 -8.53 7.99 9.36
CA ARG A 15 -8.79 9.19 8.54
C ARG A 15 -9.43 8.70 7.23
N TYR A 16 -10.49 9.25 6.63
CA TYR A 16 -11.19 10.54 6.68
C TYR A 16 -12.72 10.33 6.76
N GLY A 17 -13.42 11.19 7.51
CA GLY A 17 -14.88 11.40 7.44
C GLY A 17 -15.75 10.43 8.24
N GLU A 18 -16.92 10.89 8.66
CA GLU A 18 -17.95 10.02 9.25
C GLU A 18 -18.40 8.98 8.22
N ARG A 19 -18.54 7.72 8.66
CA ARG A 19 -19.02 6.65 7.80
C ARG A 19 -20.45 6.97 7.36
N ARG A 20 -20.64 7.23 6.05
CA ARG A 20 -21.94 7.57 5.45
C ARG A 20 -22.90 6.38 5.31
N ILE A 21 -22.41 5.17 5.57
CA ILE A 21 -23.16 3.91 5.49
C ILE A 21 -23.01 3.12 6.79
N SER A 22 -23.93 2.20 7.08
CA SER A 22 -23.78 1.33 8.25
C SER A 22 -22.54 0.43 8.13
N LYS A 23 -22.06 -0.10 9.26
CA LYS A 23 -20.94 -1.04 9.24
C LYS A 23 -21.32 -2.30 8.46
N GLU A 24 -22.54 -2.76 8.68
CA GLU A 24 -23.12 -3.96 8.07
C GLU A 24 -23.19 -3.80 6.55
N LEU A 25 -23.67 -2.65 6.06
CA LEU A 25 -23.71 -2.36 4.62
C LEU A 25 -22.31 -2.24 4.01
N TYR A 26 -21.34 -1.67 4.74
CA TYR A 26 -19.95 -1.65 4.29
C TYR A 26 -19.36 -3.06 4.19
N ASP A 27 -19.55 -3.90 5.21
CA ASP A 27 -19.04 -5.26 5.26
C ASP A 27 -19.67 -6.11 4.13
N GLU A 28 -20.98 -5.98 3.88
CA GLU A 28 -21.69 -6.67 2.78
C GLU A 28 -21.16 -6.26 1.40
N LEU A 29 -21.02 -4.95 1.14
CA LEU A 29 -20.49 -4.44 -0.13
C LEU A 29 -19.04 -4.88 -0.35
N ARG A 30 -18.23 -4.86 0.71
CA ARG A 30 -16.83 -5.25 0.66
C ARG A 30 -16.68 -6.73 0.32
N ASP A 31 -17.39 -7.59 1.05
CA ASP A 31 -17.27 -9.05 0.92
C ASP A 31 -17.73 -9.55 -0.48
N GLY A 32 -18.60 -8.80 -1.15
CA GLY A 32 -19.00 -9.04 -2.55
C GLY A 32 -18.07 -8.43 -3.61
N THR A 33 -17.10 -7.60 -3.24
CA THR A 33 -16.22 -6.90 -4.19
C THR A 33 -15.08 -7.82 -4.67
N PRO A 34 -14.93 -8.08 -5.97
CA PRO A 34 -13.83 -8.89 -6.50
C PRO A 34 -12.46 -8.26 -6.21
N ASP A 35 -11.48 -9.11 -5.92
CA ASP A 35 -10.08 -8.70 -5.76
C ASP A 35 -9.52 -8.32 -7.14
N PRO A 36 -9.07 -7.06 -7.33
CA PRO A 36 -8.59 -6.60 -8.64
C PRO A 36 -7.29 -7.28 -9.07
N ALA A 37 -6.46 -7.71 -8.12
CA ALA A 37 -5.14 -8.27 -8.37
C ALA A 37 -5.16 -9.80 -8.48
N ILE A 38 -6.05 -10.48 -7.73
CA ILE A 38 -6.15 -11.94 -7.71
C ILE A 38 -7.50 -12.39 -8.29
N PRO A 39 -7.55 -12.78 -9.58
CA PRO A 39 -8.78 -13.25 -10.23
C PRO A 39 -9.48 -14.37 -9.46
N GLY A 40 -10.81 -14.27 -9.35
CA GLY A 40 -11.65 -15.26 -8.65
C GLY A 40 -11.61 -15.16 -7.12
N LYS A 41 -10.94 -14.14 -6.56
CA LYS A 41 -10.99 -13.80 -5.13
C LYS A 41 -11.83 -12.55 -4.90
N TYR A 42 -12.16 -12.33 -3.63
CA TYR A 42 -12.97 -11.22 -3.15
C TYR A 42 -12.27 -10.56 -1.96
N ILE A 43 -12.56 -9.27 -1.76
CA ILE A 43 -12.06 -8.52 -0.62
C ILE A 43 -12.85 -8.97 0.62
N THR A 44 -12.20 -9.66 1.54
CA THR A 44 -12.84 -10.23 2.74
C THR A 44 -12.48 -9.52 4.04
N ASP A 45 -11.52 -8.61 3.99
CA ASP A 45 -11.14 -7.75 5.12
C ASP A 45 -10.78 -6.34 4.63
N ARG A 46 -10.50 -5.42 5.56
CA ARG A 46 -10.04 -4.07 5.27
C ARG A 46 -8.80 -4.11 4.36
N LEU A 47 -8.82 -3.25 3.35
CA LEU A 47 -7.67 -3.05 2.48
C LEU A 47 -6.45 -2.64 3.31
N GLN A 48 -5.30 -3.22 2.95
CA GLN A 48 -4.00 -2.88 3.48
C GLN A 48 -3.39 -1.79 2.59
N ALA A 49 -2.77 -0.79 3.21
CA ALA A 49 -2.02 0.22 2.49
C ALA A 49 -0.68 -0.39 2.02
N ASP A 50 -0.57 -0.66 0.72
CA ASP A 50 0.67 -1.12 0.10
C ASP A 50 1.43 0.07 -0.48
N HIS A 51 2.76 0.02 -0.42
CA HIS A 51 3.60 0.98 -1.14
C HIS A 51 3.71 0.53 -2.60
N ILE A 52 3.30 1.38 -3.52
CA ILE A 52 3.38 1.10 -4.95
C ILE A 52 4.86 0.90 -5.33
N VAL A 53 5.69 1.90 -5.05
CA VAL A 53 7.16 1.78 -5.04
C VAL A 53 7.59 1.39 -3.63
N SER A 54 8.18 0.19 -3.48
CA SER A 54 8.53 -0.34 -2.17
C SER A 54 9.53 0.56 -1.42
N MET A 55 9.41 0.64 -0.09
CA MET A 55 10.37 1.37 0.75
C MET A 55 11.82 0.91 0.52
N LYS A 56 12.03 -0.39 0.21
CA LYS A 56 13.34 -0.95 -0.11
C LYS A 56 13.93 -0.36 -1.39
N ASN A 57 13.11 -0.06 -2.39
CA ASN A 57 13.55 0.57 -3.64
C ASN A 57 13.77 2.06 -3.43
N ILE A 58 12.88 2.75 -2.70
CA ILE A 58 13.03 4.17 -2.35
C ILE A 58 14.34 4.40 -1.60
N ALA A 59 14.67 3.55 -0.63
CA ALA A 59 15.91 3.67 0.14
C ALA A 59 17.21 3.53 -0.68
N LYS A 60 17.11 3.07 -1.94
CA LYS A 60 18.23 2.93 -2.88
C LYS A 60 18.25 4.02 -3.95
N MET A 61 17.24 4.90 -3.97
CA MET A 61 17.19 6.02 -4.90
C MET A 61 18.37 6.96 -4.67
N GLU A 62 18.84 7.56 -5.74
CA GLU A 62 20.01 8.44 -5.68
C GLU A 62 19.73 9.60 -4.73
N ASN A 63 20.71 9.94 -3.89
CA ASN A 63 20.64 11.00 -2.88
C ASN A 63 19.64 10.80 -1.72
N PHE A 64 18.92 9.68 -1.64
CA PHE A 64 17.99 9.43 -0.53
C PHE A 64 18.69 9.40 0.84
N ASP A 65 19.92 8.88 0.88
CA ASP A 65 20.79 8.83 2.05
C ASP A 65 21.29 10.21 2.50
N LYS A 66 21.27 11.21 1.60
CA LYS A 66 21.65 12.60 1.90
C LYS A 66 20.51 13.38 2.57
N LEU A 67 19.28 12.87 2.56
CA LEU A 67 18.11 13.54 3.14
C LEU A 67 18.13 13.54 4.68
N THR A 68 17.51 14.54 5.30
CA THR A 68 17.23 14.48 6.74
C THR A 68 16.19 13.41 7.03
N LYS A 69 16.11 12.91 8.27
CA LYS A 69 15.07 11.94 8.66
C LYS A 69 13.65 12.43 8.35
N GLU A 70 13.38 13.72 8.53
CA GLU A 70 12.08 14.30 8.22
C GLU A 70 11.80 14.27 6.70
N GLN A 71 12.79 14.60 5.88
CA GLN A 71 12.67 14.52 4.41
C GLN A 71 12.49 13.08 3.94
N GLN A 72 13.25 12.13 4.49
CA GLN A 72 13.08 10.70 4.19
C GLN A 72 11.66 10.23 4.51
N LEU A 73 11.10 10.62 5.67
CA LEU A 73 9.73 10.29 6.02
C LEU A 73 8.70 10.94 5.08
N LYS A 74 8.95 12.14 4.56
CA LYS A 74 8.08 12.79 3.56
C LYS A 74 8.08 12.06 2.22
N VAL A 75 9.21 11.50 1.79
CA VAL A 75 9.30 10.69 0.57
C VAL A 75 8.66 9.32 0.78
N LEU A 76 8.99 8.63 1.89
CA LEU A 76 8.45 7.31 2.21
C LEU A 76 6.93 7.32 2.39
N ASN A 77 6.39 8.38 3.02
CA ASN A 77 4.95 8.54 3.24
C ASN A 77 4.28 9.45 2.19
N ASN A 78 4.82 9.53 0.97
CA ASN A 78 4.15 10.24 -0.12
C ASN A 78 2.76 9.61 -0.35
N GLU A 79 1.70 10.42 -0.24
CA GLU A 79 0.31 9.94 -0.28
C GLU A 79 -0.03 9.26 -1.62
N GLU A 80 0.61 9.65 -2.72
CA GLU A 80 0.41 9.06 -4.03
C GLU A 80 1.05 7.67 -4.16
N ASN A 81 2.01 7.34 -3.29
CA ASN A 81 2.73 6.07 -3.29
C ASN A 81 1.97 4.94 -2.57
N PHE A 82 0.70 5.14 -2.21
CA PHE A 82 -0.12 4.11 -1.58
C PHE A 82 -1.24 3.60 -2.49
N LEU A 83 -1.50 2.30 -2.42
CA LEU A 83 -2.67 1.65 -2.98
C LEU A 83 -3.28 0.70 -1.95
N GLY A 84 -4.61 0.68 -1.85
CA GLY A 84 -5.32 -0.33 -1.07
C GLY A 84 -5.29 -1.69 -1.76
N LEU A 85 -4.66 -2.69 -1.16
CA LEU A 85 -4.69 -4.09 -1.61
C LEU A 85 -5.43 -4.96 -0.60
N SER A 86 -6.03 -6.07 -1.06
CA SER A 86 -6.51 -7.09 -0.14
C SER A 86 -5.35 -7.65 0.69
N GLU A 87 -5.62 -8.21 1.87
CA GLU A 87 -4.57 -8.80 2.70
C GLU A 87 -3.80 -9.90 1.93
N ALA A 88 -4.51 -10.72 1.14
CA ALA A 88 -3.93 -11.77 0.33
C ALA A 88 -3.02 -11.21 -0.77
N ALA A 89 -3.48 -10.19 -1.51
CA ALA A 89 -2.71 -9.51 -2.53
C ALA A 89 -1.46 -8.83 -1.95
N ASN A 90 -1.62 -8.08 -0.86
CA ASN A 90 -0.53 -7.37 -0.18
C ASN A 90 0.58 -8.34 0.28
N LYS A 91 0.21 -9.43 0.96
CA LYS A 91 1.17 -10.47 1.38
C LYS A 91 1.82 -11.17 0.20
N SER A 92 1.06 -11.43 -0.87
CA SER A 92 1.58 -12.10 -2.07
C SER A 92 2.60 -11.24 -2.83
N LYS A 93 2.34 -9.94 -2.97
CA LYS A 93 3.25 -8.98 -3.59
C LYS A 93 4.51 -8.85 -2.73
N GLY A 94 4.34 -8.45 -1.47
CA GLY A 94 5.45 -8.09 -0.58
C GLY A 94 6.29 -6.97 -1.19
N ALA A 95 7.62 -7.07 -1.09
CA ALA A 95 8.55 -6.07 -1.63
C ALA A 95 8.87 -6.24 -3.14
N LYS A 96 8.13 -7.08 -3.87
CA LYS A 96 8.33 -7.25 -5.31
C LYS A 96 7.78 -6.04 -6.07
N SER A 97 8.39 -5.73 -7.21
CA SER A 97 7.79 -4.81 -8.19
C SER A 97 6.53 -5.44 -8.79
N TYR A 98 5.65 -4.63 -9.39
CA TYR A 98 4.51 -5.18 -10.14
C TYR A 98 4.95 -5.97 -11.38
N SER A 99 6.13 -5.64 -11.93
CA SER A 99 6.74 -6.42 -13.00
C SER A 99 7.18 -7.81 -12.52
N ASP A 100 7.71 -7.95 -11.30
CA ASP A 100 8.14 -9.24 -10.76
C ASP A 100 7.01 -10.07 -10.14
N TRP A 101 5.93 -9.42 -9.71
CA TRP A 101 4.79 -10.09 -9.10
C TRP A 101 3.82 -10.62 -10.14
N THR A 102 4.11 -11.81 -10.66
CA THR A 102 3.35 -12.44 -11.75
C THR A 102 2.30 -13.46 -11.29
N ILE A 103 2.49 -14.06 -10.11
CA ILE A 103 1.66 -15.17 -9.63
C ILE A 103 1.36 -15.06 -8.13
N TYR A 104 0.11 -15.30 -7.77
CA TYR A 104 -0.32 -15.61 -6.41
C TYR A 104 0.02 -17.08 -6.10
N LYS A 105 1.20 -17.28 -5.51
CA LYS A 105 1.82 -18.61 -5.35
C LYS A 105 0.97 -19.62 -4.58
N LYS A 106 0.21 -19.17 -3.57
CA LYS A 106 -0.58 -20.06 -2.70
C LYS A 106 -1.57 -20.92 -3.48
N GLU A 107 -2.17 -20.35 -4.52
CA GLU A 107 -3.21 -21.01 -5.33
C GLU A 107 -2.85 -21.11 -6.81
N LYS A 108 -1.62 -20.73 -7.18
CA LYS A 108 -1.12 -20.73 -8.57
C LYS A 108 -2.01 -19.93 -9.53
N ILE A 109 -2.57 -18.83 -9.04
CA ILE A 109 -3.40 -17.91 -9.82
C ILE A 109 -2.49 -16.84 -10.40
N GLU A 110 -2.54 -16.61 -11.71
CA GLU A 110 -1.84 -15.47 -12.32
C GLU A 110 -2.41 -14.15 -11.80
N VAL A 111 -1.52 -13.21 -11.48
CA VAL A 111 -1.95 -11.85 -11.14
C VAL A 111 -2.67 -11.27 -12.35
N ASN A 112 -3.81 -10.63 -12.13
CA ASN A 112 -4.65 -10.07 -13.19
C ASN A 112 -3.79 -9.22 -14.16
N PRO A 113 -3.67 -9.61 -15.44
CA PRO A 113 -2.77 -8.96 -16.39
C PRO A 113 -3.08 -7.49 -16.61
N LYS A 114 -4.36 -7.10 -16.65
CA LYS A 114 -4.77 -5.70 -16.86
C LYS A 114 -4.37 -4.83 -15.66
N PHE A 115 -4.74 -5.28 -14.46
CA PHE A 115 -4.33 -4.62 -13.22
C PHE A 115 -2.82 -4.49 -13.13
N ARG A 116 -2.09 -5.57 -13.43
CA ARG A 116 -0.62 -5.57 -13.39
C ARG A 116 -0.01 -4.60 -14.40
N GLU A 117 -0.53 -4.53 -15.63
CA GLU A 117 -0.05 -3.60 -16.65
C GLU A 117 -0.25 -2.14 -16.22
N GLU A 118 -1.42 -1.80 -15.68
CA GLU A 118 -1.71 -0.47 -15.15
C GLU A 118 -0.76 -0.11 -14.00
N MET A 119 -0.56 -1.04 -13.07
CA MET A 119 0.30 -0.81 -11.92
C MET A 119 1.78 -0.71 -12.27
N ILE A 120 2.27 -1.42 -13.30
CA ILE A 120 3.64 -1.25 -13.80
C ILE A 120 3.85 0.17 -14.34
N LYS A 121 2.87 0.71 -15.07
CA LYS A 121 2.95 2.10 -15.58
C LYS A 121 2.96 3.10 -14.41
N LYS A 122 2.07 2.90 -13.44
CA LYS A 122 1.97 3.75 -12.24
C LYS A 122 3.21 3.68 -11.36
N GLU A 123 3.77 2.48 -11.15
CA GLU A 123 5.02 2.28 -10.38
C GLU A 123 6.17 3.07 -11.01
N LYS A 124 6.33 2.99 -12.35
CA LYS A 124 7.37 3.74 -13.06
C LYS A 124 7.20 5.25 -12.96
N GLU A 125 5.97 5.75 -13.10
CA GLU A 125 5.69 7.19 -12.97
C GLU A 125 5.99 7.68 -11.54
N LEU A 126 5.58 6.92 -10.53
CA LEU A 126 5.87 7.24 -9.14
C LEU A 126 7.36 7.17 -8.80
N GLU A 127 8.11 6.22 -9.36
CA GLU A 127 9.57 6.18 -9.21
C GLU A 127 10.21 7.49 -9.67
N MET A 128 9.77 8.04 -10.82
CA MET A 128 10.25 9.33 -11.33
C MET A 128 9.85 10.49 -10.42
N ASN A 129 8.60 10.51 -9.95
CA ASN A 129 8.10 11.58 -9.07
C ASN A 129 8.80 11.58 -7.70
N LEU A 130 9.05 10.40 -7.13
CA LEU A 130 9.77 10.24 -5.86
C LEU A 130 11.24 10.63 -6.01
N GLN A 131 11.90 10.25 -7.10
CA GLN A 131 13.28 10.70 -7.37
C GLN A 131 13.33 12.22 -7.49
N LYS A 132 12.40 12.84 -8.23
CA LYS A 132 12.30 14.30 -8.33
C LYS A 132 12.10 14.95 -6.95
N GLN A 133 11.25 14.36 -6.09
CA GLN A 133 11.03 14.86 -4.73
C GLN A 133 12.33 14.80 -3.90
N ILE A 134 13.14 13.76 -4.06
CA ILE A 134 14.44 13.63 -3.41
C ILE A 134 15.41 14.71 -3.91
N ASP A 135 15.51 14.87 -5.23
CA ASP A 135 16.42 15.85 -5.86
C ASP A 135 16.05 17.29 -5.45
N ASP A 136 14.75 17.63 -5.47
CA ASP A 136 14.24 18.93 -5.01
C ASP A 136 14.60 19.21 -3.54
N PHE A 137 14.71 18.18 -2.68
CA PHE A 137 15.13 18.36 -1.29
C PHE A 137 16.65 18.53 -1.13
N VAL A 138 17.44 18.05 -2.07
CA VAL A 138 18.90 18.16 -2.07
C VAL A 138 19.33 19.53 -2.61
N GLU A 139 18.71 19.99 -3.70
CA GLU A 139 19.03 21.27 -4.35
C GLU A 139 18.65 22.49 -3.49
N ARG A 140 17.70 22.34 -2.57
CA ARG A 140 17.26 23.41 -1.66
C ARG A 140 18.10 23.53 -0.38
N LYS A 141 19.18 22.76 -0.27
CA LYS A 141 20.15 22.87 0.84
C LYS A 141 21.22 23.91 0.53
#